data_AF-A0A7J8D5R9-F1
#
_entry.id   AF-A0A7J8D5R9-F1
#
_cell.length_a   1.000
_cell.length_b   1.000
_cell.length_c   1.000
_cell.angle_alpha   90.00
_cell.angle_beta   90.00
_cell.angle_gamma   90.00
#
_symmetry.space_group_name_H-M   'P 1'
#
loop_
_entity.id
_entity.type
_entity.pdbx_description
1 polymer ?
#
loop_
_entity_poly.entity_id
_entity_poly.type
_entity_poly.pdbx_seq_one_letter_code
_entity_poly.pdbx_strand_id
1 'polypeptide(L)'
;MASLRNASPKLRSYFKENYIPQVCEALLCGLLVTCPQDPLRYLEEMIIFIMRNGLENLLWDMCIDPSMKPKIRRLSDTYLEQLFGLDDQLITPELMIKACTFYTGNLVKTHFCSWKSTAIPHINESHIQAEKMEKAMEYNNLKLQKYIFCHWHSYVKSKKEQLKETLLRIRQIFNHIKLINILTKWRNKAKNNYKKREDELILKHERLLRKWRNRIKFKEHADEQSISSEQSLSEGSLDEISQSDLSLLPERAILQVFFYLSLRDVIICSQVSHSWMLMTQTSSLWNGIDFSMVKDMITDKYVVSTLQKWRLNVLRLNFRGCLLRLKTLKYISFCKNLQELNLSDCPTLTDESMRYISEGCSGVLYLNLSNTHITNRTMRLLPRHFHNLQNLSLAYCRKFTDKGLQYLNLGNGCHKLIYLDLSGCTQVCLSVFSSLRQAGKSYGGRATSSPHVILTLCAVHRLQLTFRRF
;
A
#
# COMPACT_ATOMS: atom_id res chain seq x y z
N MET A 1 56.26 34.99 -3.88
CA MET A 1 56.72 34.22 -2.71
C MET A 1 55.68 34.07 -1.57
N ALA A 2 54.40 34.41 -1.78
CA ALA A 2 53.40 34.35 -0.69
C ALA A 2 52.77 32.95 -0.44
N SER A 3 53.07 31.92 -1.25
CA SER A 3 52.36 30.62 -1.20
C SER A 3 53.25 29.40 -0.88
N LEU A 4 54.23 29.53 0.00
CA LEU A 4 55.01 28.38 0.52
C LEU A 4 54.76 28.12 2.03
N ARG A 5 53.70 28.69 2.61
CA ARG A 5 53.40 28.57 4.06
C ARG A 5 53.17 27.14 4.53
N ASN A 6 52.74 26.23 3.64
CA ASN A 6 52.48 24.82 3.95
C ASN A 6 53.56 23.88 3.39
N ALA A 7 54.59 24.39 2.73
CA ALA A 7 55.67 23.58 2.15
C ALA A 7 56.61 23.02 3.23
N SER A 8 57.27 21.89 2.97
CA SER A 8 58.24 21.31 3.91
C SER A 8 59.40 22.27 4.20
N PRO A 9 60.00 22.26 5.41
CA PRO A 9 61.08 23.18 5.79
C PRO A 9 62.28 23.14 4.83
N LYS A 10 62.60 21.93 4.33
CA LYS A 10 63.67 21.69 3.36
C LYS A 10 63.42 22.39 2.01
N LEU A 11 62.17 22.36 1.54
CA LEU A 11 61.77 23.01 0.28
C LEU A 11 61.83 24.54 0.40
N ARG A 12 61.45 25.09 1.55
CA ARG A 12 61.53 26.54 1.80
C ARG A 12 62.96 27.05 1.84
N SER A 13 63.88 26.30 2.47
CA SER A 13 65.30 26.68 2.54
C SER A 13 65.92 26.70 1.13
N TYR A 14 65.63 25.69 0.32
CA TYR A 14 66.16 25.58 -1.04
C TYR A 14 65.79 26.78 -1.94
N PHE A 15 64.51 27.17 -1.97
CA PHE A 15 64.07 28.33 -2.77
C PHE A 15 64.53 29.68 -2.21
N LYS A 16 64.84 29.75 -0.91
CA LYS A 16 65.34 30.98 -0.29
C LYS A 16 66.80 31.24 -0.65
N GLU A 17 67.58 30.17 -0.83
CA GLU A 17 69.00 30.23 -1.20
C GLU A 17 69.23 30.17 -2.73
N ASN A 18 68.33 29.53 -3.48
CA ASN A 18 68.50 29.25 -4.91
C ASN A 18 67.30 29.72 -5.75
N TYR A 19 66.81 30.93 -5.49
CA TYR A 19 65.77 31.54 -6.31
C TYR A 19 66.33 31.89 -7.69
N ILE A 20 66.15 31.00 -8.65
CA ILE A 20 66.70 31.12 -10.00
C ILE A 20 65.54 31.09 -11.00
N PRO A 21 65.33 32.15 -11.81
CA PRO A 21 64.26 32.22 -12.81
C PRO A 21 64.19 31.00 -13.74
N GLN A 22 65.35 30.43 -14.08
CA GLN A 22 65.50 29.25 -14.94
C GLN A 22 64.87 27.97 -14.33
N VAL A 23 64.85 27.84 -12.99
CA VAL A 23 64.16 26.73 -12.29
C VAL A 23 62.65 26.89 -12.43
N CYS A 24 62.16 28.12 -12.29
CA CYS A 24 60.74 28.41 -12.47
C CYS A 24 60.32 28.17 -13.93
N GLU A 25 61.17 28.55 -14.89
CA GLU A 25 60.94 28.33 -16.32
C GLU A 25 60.88 26.84 -16.66
N ALA A 26 61.85 26.03 -16.20
CA ALA A 26 61.84 24.59 -16.43
C ALA A 26 60.61 23.90 -15.82
N LEU A 27 60.23 24.26 -14.58
CA LEU A 27 59.05 23.72 -13.90
C LEU A 27 57.74 24.13 -14.59
N LEU A 28 57.65 25.39 -15.05
CA LEU A 28 56.50 25.88 -15.80
C LEU A 28 56.41 25.18 -17.15
N CYS A 29 57.51 25.06 -17.90
CA CYS A 29 57.55 24.33 -19.17
C CYS A 29 57.13 22.87 -18.99
N GLY A 30 57.64 22.18 -17.97
CA GLY A 30 57.22 20.82 -17.62
C GLY A 30 55.73 20.70 -17.34
N LEU A 31 55.20 21.58 -16.50
CA LEU A 31 53.79 21.60 -16.11
C LEU A 31 52.86 21.89 -17.30
N LEU A 32 53.25 22.83 -18.16
CA LEU A 32 52.49 23.26 -19.31
C LEU A 32 52.47 22.22 -20.43
N VAL A 33 53.56 21.49 -20.63
CA VAL A 33 53.65 20.45 -21.68
C VAL A 33 53.07 19.13 -21.21
N THR A 34 53.33 18.73 -19.96
CA THR A 34 52.91 17.42 -19.42
C THR A 34 51.45 17.41 -18.95
N CYS A 35 50.89 18.58 -18.61
CA CYS A 35 49.50 18.77 -18.16
C CYS A 35 48.98 17.69 -17.17
N PRO A 36 49.65 17.52 -16.02
CA PRO A 36 49.29 16.49 -15.04
C PRO A 36 47.92 16.75 -14.39
N GLN A 37 47.20 15.68 -14.02
CA GLN A 37 45.90 15.80 -13.34
C GLN A 37 45.98 16.49 -11.97
N ASP A 38 47.12 16.34 -11.26
CA ASP A 38 47.42 17.07 -10.02
C ASP A 38 48.70 17.91 -10.20
N PRO A 39 48.56 19.21 -10.51
CA PRO A 39 49.71 20.08 -10.80
C PRO A 39 50.59 20.34 -9.58
N LEU A 40 50.03 20.33 -8.37
CA LEU A 40 50.79 20.64 -7.15
C LEU A 40 51.70 19.48 -6.75
N ARG A 41 51.16 18.25 -6.81
CA ARG A 41 51.94 17.05 -6.56
C ARG A 41 53.04 16.85 -7.59
N TYR A 42 52.74 17.09 -8.86
CA TYR A 42 53.73 17.02 -9.93
C TYR A 42 54.87 18.04 -9.73
N LEU A 43 54.55 19.30 -9.38
CA LEU A 43 55.57 20.31 -9.09
C LEU A 43 56.47 19.89 -7.93
N GLU A 44 55.90 19.33 -6.86
CA GLU A 44 56.68 18.83 -5.72
C GLU A 44 57.68 17.74 -6.15
N GLU A 45 57.23 16.76 -6.96
CA GLU A 45 58.09 15.69 -7.48
C GLU A 45 59.21 16.24 -8.39
N MET A 46 58.90 17.20 -9.28
CA MET A 46 59.89 17.80 -10.17
C MET A 46 60.91 18.68 -9.44
N ILE A 47 60.50 19.39 -8.38
CA ILE A 47 61.45 20.16 -7.57
C ILE A 47 62.40 19.21 -6.83
N ILE A 48 61.89 18.11 -6.27
CA ILE A 48 62.74 17.09 -5.63
C ILE A 48 63.73 16.49 -6.66
N PHE A 49 63.30 16.29 -7.90
CA PHE A 49 64.15 15.82 -8.99
C PHE A 49 65.28 16.81 -9.33
N ILE A 50 64.97 18.11 -9.46
CA ILE A 50 65.98 19.17 -9.68
C ILE A 50 66.96 19.24 -8.50
N MET A 51 66.47 19.15 -7.26
CA MET A 51 67.32 19.15 -6.07
C MET A 51 68.31 17.98 -6.05
N ARG A 52 67.96 16.82 -6.62
CA ARG A 52 68.85 15.65 -6.70
C ARG A 52 69.90 15.77 -7.80
N ASN A 53 69.56 16.37 -8.94
CA ASN A 53 70.46 16.46 -10.10
C ASN A 53 71.37 17.69 -10.07
N GLY A 54 71.12 18.64 -9.16
CA GLY A 54 71.89 19.86 -9.05
C GLY A 54 71.53 20.90 -10.13
N LEU A 55 71.92 22.15 -9.86
CA LEU A 55 71.55 23.30 -10.71
C LEU A 55 72.50 23.50 -11.90
N GLU A 56 73.69 22.91 -11.86
CA GLU A 56 74.74 23.07 -12.88
C GLU A 56 74.34 22.51 -14.25
N ASN A 57 73.40 21.55 -14.28
CA ASN A 57 72.92 20.90 -15.50
C ASN A 57 71.45 21.20 -15.80
N LEU A 58 70.88 22.27 -15.22
CA LEU A 58 69.47 22.60 -15.38
C LEU A 58 69.15 22.99 -16.84
N LEU A 59 68.36 22.16 -17.52
CA LEU A 59 67.84 22.43 -18.85
C LEU A 59 66.35 22.80 -18.77
N TRP A 60 65.90 23.65 -19.69
CA TRP A 60 64.50 24.11 -19.75
C TRP A 60 63.50 22.97 -19.96
N ASP A 61 63.93 21.87 -20.61
CA ASP A 61 63.10 20.69 -20.93
C ASP A 61 63.25 19.56 -19.90
N MET A 62 64.00 19.78 -18.81
CA MET A 62 64.32 18.76 -17.81
C MET A 62 63.06 18.20 -17.11
N CYS A 63 62.03 19.04 -16.94
CA CYS A 63 60.78 18.64 -16.32
C CYS A 63 59.75 18.09 -17.33
N ILE A 64 60.06 18.06 -18.62
CA ILE A 64 59.14 17.50 -19.63
C ILE A 64 59.36 15.99 -19.74
N ASP A 65 58.28 15.21 -19.73
CA ASP A 65 58.34 13.76 -19.95
C ASP A 65 59.11 13.44 -21.25
N PRO A 66 60.11 12.54 -21.24
CA PRO A 66 60.90 12.18 -22.43
C PRO A 66 60.07 11.81 -23.66
N SER A 67 58.88 11.25 -23.48
CA SER A 67 57.96 10.90 -24.58
C SER A 67 57.32 12.13 -25.26
N MET A 68 57.17 13.22 -24.50
CA MET A 68 56.56 14.48 -24.92
C MET A 68 57.59 15.56 -25.27
N LYS A 69 58.89 15.25 -25.11
CA LYS A 69 59.95 16.18 -25.50
C LYS A 69 59.89 16.45 -27.01
N PRO A 70 59.87 17.73 -27.43
CA PRO A 70 59.94 18.04 -28.84
C PRO A 70 61.29 17.52 -29.38
N LYS A 71 61.26 16.76 -30.48
CA LYS A 71 62.48 16.25 -31.15
C LYS A 71 63.19 17.40 -31.87
N ILE A 72 63.73 18.35 -31.12
CA ILE A 72 64.52 19.44 -31.66
C ILE A 72 65.94 18.89 -31.82
N ARG A 73 66.42 18.78 -33.07
CA ARG A 73 67.86 18.61 -33.31
C ARG A 73 68.54 19.82 -32.68
N ARG A 74 69.45 19.59 -31.73
CA ARG A 74 70.37 20.65 -31.25
C ARG A 74 71.04 21.22 -32.51
N LEU A 75 70.65 22.42 -32.92
CA LEU A 75 71.38 23.15 -33.95
C LEU A 75 72.76 23.41 -33.35
N SER A 76 73.81 22.91 -34.00
CA SER A 76 75.18 23.21 -33.58
C SER A 76 75.40 24.72 -33.65
N ASP A 77 76.26 25.27 -32.77
CA ASP A 77 76.55 26.71 -32.75
C ASP A 77 76.95 27.24 -34.14
N THR A 78 77.63 26.41 -34.93
CA THR A 78 77.99 26.66 -36.34
C THR A 78 76.80 26.86 -37.29
N TYR A 79 75.65 26.23 -37.02
CA TYR A 79 74.46 26.37 -37.85
C TYR A 79 73.66 27.63 -37.50
N LEU A 80 73.73 28.11 -36.25
CA LEU A 80 73.15 29.38 -35.85
C LEU A 80 73.92 30.56 -36.47
N GLU A 81 75.25 30.49 -36.52
CA GLU A 81 76.09 31.47 -37.22
C GLU A 81 75.76 31.56 -38.72
N GLN A 82 75.50 30.41 -39.37
CA GLN A 82 75.11 30.37 -40.78
C GLN A 82 73.66 30.81 -41.05
N LEU A 83 72.71 30.53 -40.15
CA LEU A 83 71.30 30.86 -40.39
C LEU A 83 71.02 32.37 -40.25
N PHE A 84 71.82 33.07 -39.44
CA PHE A 84 71.66 34.49 -39.19
C PHE A 84 72.62 35.38 -39.98
N GLY A 85 73.55 34.80 -40.76
CA GLY A 85 74.48 35.55 -41.60
C GLY A 85 75.20 36.64 -40.80
N LEU A 86 75.92 36.24 -39.76
CA LEU A 86 76.68 37.17 -38.92
C LEU A 86 77.87 37.73 -39.69
N ASP A 87 77.64 38.78 -40.47
CA ASP A 87 78.62 39.86 -40.57
C ASP A 87 78.61 40.59 -39.21
N ASP A 88 79.80 40.74 -38.62
CA ASP A 88 80.10 41.18 -37.24
C ASP A 88 79.59 42.59 -36.82
N GLN A 89 78.61 43.19 -37.51
CA GLN A 89 78.21 44.58 -37.26
C GLN A 89 76.74 44.84 -36.89
N LEU A 90 75.83 43.86 -36.86
CA LEU A 90 74.38 44.19 -36.72
C LEU A 90 73.52 43.38 -35.74
N ILE A 91 74.07 42.45 -34.94
CA ILE A 91 73.31 41.80 -33.86
C ILE A 91 73.91 42.17 -32.51
N THR A 92 73.34 43.19 -31.87
CA THR A 92 73.70 43.51 -30.48
C THR A 92 73.09 42.47 -29.53
N PRO A 93 73.77 42.14 -28.42
CA PRO A 93 73.25 41.25 -27.37
C PRO A 93 71.84 41.65 -26.89
N GLU A 94 71.54 42.94 -26.93
CA GLU A 94 70.23 43.52 -26.61
C GLU A 94 69.10 43.06 -27.55
N LEU A 95 69.38 42.86 -28.84
CA LEU A 95 68.42 42.39 -29.82
C LEU A 95 68.10 40.89 -29.62
N MET A 96 69.13 40.10 -29.29
CA MET A 96 68.96 38.69 -28.91
C MET A 96 68.13 38.54 -27.64
N ILE A 97 68.40 39.35 -26.61
CA ILE A 97 67.60 39.35 -25.37
C ILE A 97 66.15 39.75 -25.68
N LYS A 98 65.91 40.73 -26.55
CA LYS A 98 64.55 41.10 -26.99
C LYS A 98 63.83 39.99 -27.73
N ALA A 99 64.50 39.28 -28.64
CA ALA A 99 63.90 38.14 -29.35
C ALA A 99 63.61 36.97 -28.40
N CYS A 100 64.51 36.68 -27.47
CA CYS A 100 64.34 35.62 -26.48
C CYS A 100 63.22 35.94 -25.48
N THR A 101 63.16 37.17 -24.97
CA THR A 101 62.06 37.65 -24.10
C THR A 101 60.71 37.68 -24.82
N PHE A 102 60.69 37.99 -26.12
CA PHE A 102 59.48 37.90 -26.92
C PHE A 102 59.01 36.46 -27.11
N TYR A 103 59.91 35.54 -27.46
CA TYR A 103 59.59 34.12 -27.65
C TYR A 103 59.12 33.47 -26.34
N THR A 104 59.87 33.63 -25.26
CA THR A 104 59.50 33.12 -23.92
C THR A 104 58.20 33.75 -23.41
N GLY A 105 58.03 35.06 -23.58
CA GLY A 105 56.79 35.77 -23.22
C GLY A 105 55.58 35.25 -24.01
N ASN A 106 55.75 34.97 -25.31
CA ASN A 106 54.70 34.42 -26.13
C ASN A 106 54.35 32.97 -25.75
N LEU A 107 55.36 32.14 -25.46
CA LEU A 107 55.15 30.76 -24.98
C LEU A 107 54.41 30.73 -23.64
N VAL A 108 54.83 31.56 -22.68
CA VAL A 108 54.15 31.67 -21.38
C VAL A 108 52.71 32.11 -21.60
N LYS A 109 52.46 33.09 -22.46
CA LYS A 109 51.10 33.58 -22.74
C LYS A 109 50.23 32.50 -23.39
N THR A 110 50.72 31.77 -24.39
CA THR A 110 49.93 30.75 -25.09
C THR A 110 49.62 29.56 -24.19
N HIS A 111 50.63 29.02 -23.52
CA HIS A 111 50.47 27.85 -22.67
C HIS A 111 49.72 28.17 -21.37
N PHE A 112 49.96 29.32 -20.74
CA PHE A 112 49.20 29.74 -19.55
C PHE A 112 47.74 30.04 -19.88
N CYS A 113 47.45 30.68 -21.02
CA CYS A 113 46.07 30.87 -21.46
C CYS A 113 45.38 29.53 -21.75
N SER A 114 46.10 28.58 -22.36
CA SER A 114 45.58 27.23 -22.61
C SER A 114 45.28 26.51 -21.28
N TRP A 115 46.23 26.48 -20.34
CA TRP A 115 46.02 25.92 -19.00
C TRP A 115 44.88 26.60 -18.25
N LYS A 116 44.81 27.94 -18.30
CA LYS A 116 43.72 28.70 -17.66
C LYS A 116 42.36 28.31 -18.24
N SER A 117 42.30 28.10 -19.55
CA SER A 117 41.07 27.71 -20.24
C SER A 117 40.63 26.27 -19.95
N THR A 118 41.56 25.37 -19.59
CA THR A 118 41.25 23.96 -19.33
C THR A 118 41.10 23.65 -17.83
N ALA A 119 41.97 24.20 -16.98
CA ALA A 119 42.03 23.89 -15.55
C ALA A 119 40.94 24.58 -14.74
N ILE A 120 40.61 25.86 -15.03
CA ILE A 120 39.59 26.60 -14.26
C ILE A 120 38.20 25.96 -14.41
N PRO A 121 37.73 25.61 -15.63
CA PRO A 121 36.45 24.92 -15.79
C PRO A 121 36.42 23.58 -15.04
N HIS A 122 37.50 22.79 -15.11
CA HIS A 122 37.59 21.50 -14.44
C HIS A 122 37.52 21.60 -12.91
N ILE A 123 38.13 22.63 -12.30
CA ILE A 123 38.04 22.89 -10.86
C ILE A 123 36.62 23.32 -10.47
N ASN A 124 35.97 24.14 -11.28
CA ASN A 124 34.59 24.55 -11.03
C ASN A 124 33.62 23.37 -11.16
N GLU A 125 33.81 22.50 -12.16
CA GLU A 125 33.00 21.30 -12.35
C GLU A 125 33.17 20.31 -11.19
N SER A 126 34.40 20.09 -10.71
CA SER A 126 34.65 19.20 -9.57
C SER A 126 34.03 19.73 -8.28
N HIS A 127 34.07 21.04 -8.04
CA HIS A 127 33.40 21.68 -6.90
C HIS A 127 31.87 21.54 -6.99
N ILE A 128 31.28 21.78 -8.16
CA ILE A 128 29.84 21.61 -8.40
C ILE A 128 29.43 20.15 -8.20
N GLN A 129 30.26 19.19 -8.64
CA GLN A 129 29.99 17.77 -8.48
C GLN A 129 30.07 17.33 -7.01
N ALA A 130 31.01 17.88 -6.23
CA ALA A 130 31.10 17.65 -4.79
C ALA A 130 29.85 18.17 -4.06
N GLU A 131 29.38 19.39 -4.37
CA GLU A 131 28.17 19.97 -3.78
C GLU A 131 26.90 19.15 -4.15
N LYS A 132 26.81 18.66 -5.39
CA LYS A 132 25.74 17.75 -5.81
C LYS A 132 25.79 16.41 -5.06
N MET A 133 26.99 15.88 -4.82
CA MET A 133 27.18 14.64 -4.07
C MET A 133 26.75 14.82 -2.61
N GLU A 134 27.09 15.95 -1.99
CA GLU A 134 26.68 16.27 -0.61
C GLU A 134 25.15 16.31 -0.48
N LYS A 135 24.47 17.04 -1.37
CA LYS A 135 23.00 17.07 -1.44
C LYS A 135 22.38 15.69 -1.65
N ALA A 136 23.01 14.85 -2.47
CA ALA A 136 22.56 13.47 -2.68
C ALA A 136 22.71 12.60 -1.43
N MET A 137 23.80 12.77 -0.66
CA MET A 137 24.02 12.09 0.61
C MET A 137 22.99 12.50 1.66
N GLU A 138 22.71 13.80 1.81
CA GLU A 138 21.67 14.31 2.71
C GLU A 138 20.29 13.73 2.37
N TYR A 139 19.92 13.74 1.09
CA TYR A 139 18.66 13.16 0.63
C TYR A 139 18.57 11.66 0.93
N ASN A 140 19.65 10.91 0.71
CA ASN A 140 19.67 9.47 0.99
C ASN A 140 19.55 9.18 2.50
N ASN A 141 20.22 9.97 3.34
CA ASN A 141 20.12 9.86 4.80
C ASN A 141 18.69 10.14 5.29
N LEU A 142 18.05 11.20 4.80
CA LEU A 142 16.66 11.51 5.13
C LEU A 142 15.71 10.38 4.67
N LYS A 143 15.95 9.82 3.48
CA LYS A 143 15.16 8.70 2.96
C LYS A 143 15.31 7.45 3.83
N LEU A 144 16.52 7.14 4.29
CA LEU A 144 16.79 6.01 5.18
C LEU A 144 16.11 6.19 6.54
N GLN A 145 16.22 7.39 7.14
CA GLN A 145 15.53 7.71 8.39
C GLN A 145 14.01 7.58 8.25
N LYS A 146 13.44 8.08 7.15
CA LYS A 146 12.01 7.95 6.87
C LYS A 146 11.58 6.49 6.69
N TYR A 147 12.40 5.67 6.02
CA TYR A 147 12.15 4.24 5.88
C TYR A 147 12.14 3.52 7.24
N ILE A 148 13.17 3.75 8.07
CA ILE A 148 13.27 3.18 9.41
C ILE A 148 12.08 3.62 10.28
N PHE A 149 11.73 4.91 10.24
CA PHE A 149 10.59 5.44 10.98
C PHE A 149 9.27 4.82 10.54
N CYS A 150 9.02 4.70 9.23
CA CYS A 150 7.82 4.04 8.72
C CYS A 150 7.74 2.58 9.16
N HIS A 151 8.86 1.86 9.12
CA HIS A 151 8.92 0.47 9.55
C HIS A 151 8.67 0.35 11.06
N TRP A 152 9.32 1.19 11.87
CA TRP A 152 9.11 1.26 13.32
C TRP A 152 7.66 1.63 13.66
N HIS A 153 7.09 2.64 13.00
CA HIS A 153 5.70 3.05 13.20
C HIS A 153 4.72 1.92 12.87
N SER A 154 4.94 1.22 11.76
CA SER A 154 4.14 0.06 11.37
C SER A 154 4.25 -1.07 12.41
N TYR A 155 5.46 -1.34 12.89
CA TYR A 155 5.71 -2.32 13.94
C TYR A 155 4.98 -1.96 15.24
N VAL A 156 5.11 -0.72 15.72
CA VAL A 156 4.44 -0.23 16.94
C VAL A 156 2.92 -0.29 16.80
N LYS A 157 2.39 0.09 15.64
CA LYS A 157 0.96 -0.01 15.35
C LYS A 157 0.47 -1.45 15.39
N SER A 158 1.17 -2.36 14.72
CA SER A 158 0.88 -3.79 14.74
C SER A 158 0.93 -4.38 16.16
N LYS A 159 1.95 -4.01 16.96
CA LYS A 159 2.05 -4.43 18.36
C LYS A 159 0.91 -3.91 19.23
N LYS A 160 0.49 -2.66 19.01
CA LYS A 160 -0.67 -2.08 19.72
C LYS A 160 -1.97 -2.80 19.37
N GLU A 161 -2.16 -3.18 18.11
CA GLU A 161 -3.32 -3.96 17.66
C GLU A 161 -3.31 -5.37 18.25
N GLN A 162 -2.16 -6.05 18.25
CA GLN A 162 -1.99 -7.36 18.90
C GLN A 162 -2.34 -7.30 20.40
N LEU A 163 -1.88 -6.27 21.13
CA LEU A 163 -2.20 -6.09 22.54
C LEU A 163 -3.70 -5.86 22.79
N LYS A 164 -4.39 -5.13 21.91
CA LYS A 164 -5.84 -4.96 22.01
C LYS A 164 -6.59 -6.27 21.79
N GLU A 165 -6.14 -7.07 20.82
CA GLU A 165 -6.75 -8.36 20.52
C GLU A 165 -6.54 -9.36 21.66
N THR A 166 -5.33 -9.43 22.24
CA THR A 166 -5.05 -10.30 23.38
C THR A 166 -5.87 -9.90 24.61
N LEU A 167 -6.01 -8.61 24.89
CA LEU A 167 -6.89 -8.12 25.96
C LEU A 167 -8.35 -8.51 25.73
N LEU A 168 -8.85 -8.44 24.50
CA LEU A 168 -10.20 -8.86 24.16
C LEU A 168 -10.39 -10.36 24.42
N ARG A 169 -9.43 -11.19 24.01
CA ARG A 169 -9.44 -12.64 24.26
C ARG A 169 -9.43 -12.96 25.75
N ILE A 170 -8.59 -12.29 26.54
CA ILE A 170 -8.55 -12.45 28.01
C ILE A 170 -9.91 -12.08 28.62
N ARG A 171 -10.53 -10.99 28.18
CA ARG A 171 -11.87 -10.57 28.65
C ARG A 171 -12.94 -11.61 28.28
N GLN A 172 -12.88 -12.19 27.08
CA GLN A 172 -13.79 -13.27 26.66
C GLN A 172 -13.64 -14.51 27.53
N ILE A 173 -12.40 -14.95 27.81
CA ILE A 173 -12.11 -16.07 28.70
C ILE A 173 -12.68 -15.80 30.09
N PHE A 174 -12.44 -14.60 30.65
CA PHE A 174 -12.96 -14.23 31.96
C PHE A 174 -14.49 -14.26 32.00
N ASN A 175 -15.15 -13.70 30.98
CA ASN A 175 -16.61 -13.75 30.86
C ASN A 175 -17.14 -15.18 30.76
N HIS A 176 -16.45 -16.05 30.02
CA HIS A 176 -16.84 -17.45 29.88
C HIS A 176 -16.73 -18.19 31.21
N ILE A 177 -15.62 -18.03 31.93
CA ILE A 177 -15.42 -18.61 33.28
C ILE A 177 -16.48 -18.08 34.25
N LYS A 178 -16.77 -16.77 34.22
CA LYS A 178 -17.81 -16.15 35.04
C LYS A 178 -19.18 -16.77 34.74
N LEU A 179 -19.52 -16.98 33.48
CA LEU A 179 -20.79 -17.57 33.05
C LEU A 179 -20.90 -19.03 33.49
N ILE A 180 -19.82 -19.81 33.35
CA ILE A 180 -19.74 -21.18 33.89
C ILE A 180 -19.99 -21.18 35.40
N ASN A 181 -19.34 -20.28 36.16
CA ASN A 181 -19.53 -20.18 37.61
C ASN A 181 -20.96 -19.78 38.01
N ILE A 182 -21.61 -18.92 37.23
CA ILE A 182 -23.01 -18.54 37.46
C ILE A 182 -23.93 -19.75 37.19
N LEU A 183 -23.73 -20.43 36.06
CA LEU A 183 -24.52 -21.60 35.68
C LEU A 183 -24.35 -22.76 36.65
N THR A 184 -23.13 -23.03 37.14
CA THR A 184 -22.89 -24.08 38.14
C THR A 184 -23.56 -23.77 39.46
N LYS A 185 -23.47 -22.52 39.95
CA LYS A 185 -24.20 -22.07 41.15
C LYS A 185 -25.71 -22.19 40.97
N TRP A 186 -26.23 -21.77 39.82
CA TRP A 186 -27.66 -21.88 39.50
C TRP A 186 -28.12 -23.34 39.44
N ARG A 187 -27.37 -24.21 38.75
CA ARG A 187 -27.64 -25.65 38.67
C ARG A 187 -27.66 -26.30 40.06
N ASN A 188 -26.70 -25.97 40.92
CA ASN A 188 -26.65 -26.50 42.29
C ASN A 188 -27.86 -26.03 43.11
N LYS A 189 -28.25 -24.75 42.98
CA LYS A 189 -29.45 -24.22 43.63
C LYS A 189 -30.72 -24.90 43.12
N ALA A 190 -30.85 -25.11 41.81
CA ALA A 190 -31.98 -25.81 41.21
C ALA A 190 -32.07 -27.27 41.69
N LYS A 191 -30.93 -27.98 41.73
CA LYS A 191 -30.86 -29.35 42.25
C LYS A 191 -31.26 -29.43 43.74
N ASN A 192 -30.80 -28.48 44.56
CA ASN A 192 -31.18 -28.42 45.97
C ASN A 192 -32.67 -28.11 46.16
N ASN A 193 -33.24 -27.22 45.35
CA ASN A 193 -34.67 -26.92 45.38
C ASN A 193 -35.52 -28.12 44.93
N TYR A 194 -35.08 -28.84 43.90
CA TYR A 194 -35.73 -30.08 43.46
C TYR A 194 -35.71 -31.13 44.57
N LYS A 195 -34.52 -31.38 45.17
CA LYS A 195 -34.37 -32.34 46.26
C LYS A 195 -35.23 -31.99 47.48
N LYS A 196 -35.28 -30.71 47.86
CA LYS A 196 -36.19 -30.23 48.92
C LYS A 196 -37.66 -30.50 48.61
N ARG A 197 -38.11 -30.24 47.38
CA ARG A 197 -39.50 -30.54 46.97
C ARG A 197 -39.78 -32.04 46.99
N GLU A 198 -38.84 -32.86 46.56
CA GLU A 198 -38.92 -34.31 46.61
C GLU A 198 -39.01 -34.81 48.06
N ASP A 199 -38.12 -34.34 48.94
CA ASP A 199 -38.13 -34.66 50.37
C ASP A 199 -39.46 -34.22 51.04
N GLU A 200 -39.99 -33.02 50.70
CA GLU A 200 -41.29 -32.53 51.18
C GLU A 200 -42.46 -33.40 50.68
N LEU A 201 -42.42 -33.85 49.42
CA LEU A 201 -43.41 -34.76 48.86
C LEU A 201 -43.35 -36.13 49.52
N ILE A 202 -42.17 -36.68 49.77
CA ILE A 202 -41.97 -37.95 50.49
C ILE A 202 -42.53 -37.81 51.91
N LEU A 203 -42.19 -36.74 52.62
CA LEU A 203 -42.69 -36.48 53.98
C LEU A 203 -44.22 -36.32 54.01
N LYS A 204 -44.81 -35.70 52.98
CA LYS A 204 -46.26 -35.62 52.80
C LYS A 204 -46.88 -37.00 52.58
N HIS A 205 -46.27 -37.85 51.75
CA HIS A 205 -46.72 -39.24 51.53
C HIS A 205 -46.61 -40.07 52.81
N GLU A 206 -45.52 -39.96 53.57
CA GLU A 206 -45.36 -40.65 54.86
C GLU A 206 -46.43 -40.23 55.88
N ARG A 207 -46.75 -38.92 55.96
CA ARG A 207 -47.85 -38.43 56.80
C ARG A 207 -49.19 -38.99 56.37
N LEU A 208 -49.45 -39.06 55.06
CA LEU A 208 -50.68 -39.66 54.53
C LEU A 208 -50.76 -41.16 54.81
N LEU A 209 -49.66 -41.90 54.65
CA LEU A 209 -49.57 -43.32 54.99
C LEU A 209 -49.76 -43.57 56.49
N ARG A 210 -49.20 -42.71 57.36
CA ARG A 210 -49.47 -42.76 58.81
C ARG A 210 -50.94 -42.47 59.12
N LYS A 211 -51.53 -41.44 58.50
CA LYS A 211 -52.97 -41.15 58.63
C LYS A 211 -53.83 -42.31 58.14
N TRP A 212 -53.48 -42.94 57.02
CA TRP A 212 -54.18 -44.09 56.46
C TRP A 212 -54.04 -45.33 57.35
N ARG A 213 -52.83 -45.65 57.85
CA ARG A 213 -52.61 -46.71 58.85
C ARG A 213 -53.41 -46.45 60.12
N ASN A 214 -53.43 -45.21 60.61
CA ASN A 214 -54.27 -44.84 61.75
C ASN A 214 -55.75 -45.00 61.40
N ARG A 215 -56.20 -44.60 60.19
CA ARG A 215 -57.57 -44.83 59.74
C ARG A 215 -57.91 -46.32 59.64
N ILE A 216 -57.01 -47.19 59.22
CA ILE A 216 -57.22 -48.65 59.24
C ILE A 216 -57.32 -49.17 60.67
N LYS A 217 -56.43 -48.73 61.57
CA LYS A 217 -56.58 -49.05 63.00
C LYS A 217 -57.91 -48.55 63.58
N PHE A 218 -58.37 -47.38 63.14
CA PHE A 218 -59.70 -46.86 63.48
C PHE A 218 -60.84 -47.55 62.73
N LYS A 219 -60.59 -48.19 61.57
CA LYS A 219 -61.58 -48.96 60.79
C LYS A 219 -61.75 -50.38 61.34
N GLU A 220 -60.66 -51.02 61.78
CA GLU A 220 -60.70 -52.23 62.60
C GLU A 220 -61.42 -52.00 63.93
N HIS A 221 -61.41 -50.76 64.45
CA HIS A 221 -62.19 -50.36 65.63
C HIS A 221 -63.58 -49.77 65.32
N ALA A 222 -63.92 -49.47 64.06
CA ALA A 222 -65.19 -48.86 63.66
C ALA A 222 -66.05 -49.78 62.79
N ASP A 223 -65.54 -50.93 62.35
CA ASP A 223 -66.36 -52.03 61.81
C ASP A 223 -67.21 -52.73 62.90
N GLU A 224 -67.29 -52.16 64.11
CA GLU A 224 -68.39 -52.41 65.05
C GLU A 224 -69.56 -51.42 64.91
N GLN A 225 -69.43 -50.25 64.27
CA GLN A 225 -70.54 -49.28 64.18
C GLN A 225 -70.58 -48.49 62.85
N SER A 226 -71.46 -48.99 61.97
CA SER A 226 -72.42 -48.24 61.15
C SER A 226 -71.97 -47.23 60.08
N ILE A 227 -72.33 -47.57 58.82
CA ILE A 227 -73.19 -46.83 57.87
C ILE A 227 -72.67 -45.54 57.20
N SER A 228 -72.87 -45.52 55.87
CA SER A 228 -73.11 -44.38 54.95
C SER A 228 -71.88 -43.57 54.47
N SER A 229 -71.60 -43.60 53.16
CA SER A 229 -71.91 -42.56 52.13
C SER A 229 -71.02 -41.30 52.30
N GLU A 230 -70.53 -40.57 51.30
CA GLU A 230 -70.70 -40.49 49.85
C GLU A 230 -69.56 -39.55 49.36
N GLN A 231 -69.18 -39.68 48.09
CA GLN A 231 -68.75 -38.62 47.15
C GLN A 231 -67.91 -37.40 47.63
N SER A 232 -66.77 -37.17 46.96
CA SER A 232 -66.70 -36.27 45.78
C SER A 232 -65.25 -35.82 45.52
N LEU A 233 -64.82 -36.00 44.28
CA LEU A 233 -63.67 -35.36 43.65
C LEU A 233 -64.17 -34.09 42.97
N SER A 234 -63.50 -32.96 43.19
CA SER A 234 -63.57 -31.80 42.29
C SER A 234 -62.22 -31.07 42.29
N GLU A 235 -61.63 -31.12 41.09
CA GLU A 235 -60.87 -30.12 40.35
C GLU A 235 -60.52 -28.77 40.98
N GLY A 236 -59.33 -28.31 40.59
CA GLY A 236 -58.85 -26.95 40.77
C GLY A 236 -57.41 -26.83 40.33
N SER A 237 -57.18 -26.89 39.01
CA SER A 237 -55.97 -26.37 38.36
C SER A 237 -55.86 -24.87 38.62
N LEU A 238 -54.63 -24.35 38.63
CA LEU A 238 -54.26 -23.17 37.86
C LEU A 238 -52.73 -23.06 37.83
N ASP A 239 -52.23 -23.11 36.60
CA ASP A 239 -50.88 -22.84 36.16
C ASP A 239 -50.36 -21.47 36.59
N GLU A 240 -49.05 -21.36 36.76
CA GLU A 240 -48.29 -20.18 36.33
C GLU A 240 -46.78 -20.47 36.47
N ILE A 241 -46.06 -20.64 35.35
CA ILE A 241 -44.83 -19.89 34.98
C ILE A 241 -44.66 -20.00 33.46
N SER A 242 -45.10 -18.97 32.75
CA SER A 242 -44.83 -18.70 31.34
C SER A 242 -43.33 -18.47 31.08
N GLN A 243 -42.70 -19.36 30.30
CA GLN A 243 -41.42 -19.11 29.65
C GLN A 243 -41.60 -18.02 28.58
N SER A 244 -40.81 -16.95 28.64
CA SER A 244 -40.82 -15.86 27.67
C SER A 244 -40.35 -16.33 26.29
N ASP A 245 -41.27 -16.80 25.45
CA ASP A 245 -40.99 -17.23 24.07
C ASP A 245 -40.90 -16.01 23.14
N LEU A 246 -39.91 -16.01 22.23
CA LEU A 246 -39.70 -14.94 21.24
C LEU A 246 -40.91 -14.78 20.30
N SER A 247 -41.74 -15.83 20.19
CA SER A 247 -43.00 -15.86 19.45
C SER A 247 -44.08 -14.91 20.00
N LEU A 248 -43.94 -14.46 21.25
CA LEU A 248 -44.87 -13.52 21.89
C LEU A 248 -44.62 -12.07 21.47
N LEU A 249 -43.51 -11.78 20.79
CA LEU A 249 -43.18 -10.44 20.31
C LEU A 249 -43.93 -10.12 19.01
N PRO A 250 -44.31 -8.85 18.77
CA PRO A 250 -44.87 -8.44 17.49
C PRO A 250 -43.92 -8.74 16.33
N GLU A 251 -44.48 -9.11 15.16
CA GLU A 251 -43.70 -9.48 13.97
C GLU A 251 -42.64 -8.42 13.60
N ARG A 252 -42.97 -7.12 13.73
CA ARG A 252 -42.02 -6.02 13.50
C ARG A 252 -40.81 -6.06 14.43
N ALA A 253 -41.01 -6.39 15.71
CA ALA A 253 -39.92 -6.48 16.68
C ALA A 253 -39.03 -7.69 16.38
N ILE A 254 -39.63 -8.83 16.04
CA ILE A 254 -38.92 -10.05 15.62
C ILE A 254 -38.05 -9.77 14.38
N LEU A 255 -38.62 -9.10 13.38
CA LEU A 255 -37.88 -8.71 12.17
C LEU A 255 -36.70 -7.81 12.51
N GLN A 256 -36.91 -6.84 13.40
CA GLN A 256 -35.86 -5.93 13.80
C GLN A 256 -34.73 -6.65 14.54
N VAL A 257 -35.04 -7.62 15.42
CA VAL A 257 -34.04 -8.48 16.07
C VAL A 257 -33.20 -9.23 15.04
N PHE A 258 -33.84 -9.92 14.09
CA PHE A 258 -33.13 -10.69 13.08
C PHE A 258 -32.38 -9.82 12.07
N PHE A 259 -32.81 -8.59 11.81
CA PHE A 259 -32.13 -7.66 10.90
C PHE A 259 -30.76 -7.21 11.42
N TYR A 260 -30.53 -7.25 12.74
CA TYR A 260 -29.21 -6.97 13.33
C TYR A 260 -28.25 -8.17 13.31
N LEU A 261 -28.72 -9.35 12.92
CA LEU A 261 -27.91 -10.57 12.88
C LEU A 261 -27.17 -10.73 11.56
N SER A 262 -25.99 -11.33 11.62
CA SER A 262 -25.27 -11.74 10.40
C SER A 262 -25.96 -12.92 9.72
N LEU A 263 -25.69 -13.13 8.42
CA LEU A 263 -26.19 -14.31 7.70
C LEU A 263 -25.90 -15.62 8.45
N ARG A 264 -24.71 -15.73 9.05
CA ARG A 264 -24.31 -16.90 9.85
C ARG A 264 -25.21 -17.07 11.07
N ASP A 265 -25.47 -15.98 11.79
CA ASP A 265 -26.27 -16.02 13.02
C ASP A 265 -27.75 -16.28 12.72
N VAL A 266 -28.28 -15.74 11.60
CA VAL A 266 -29.64 -16.05 11.13
C VAL A 266 -29.80 -17.55 10.83
N ILE A 267 -28.80 -18.15 10.18
CA ILE A 267 -28.79 -19.60 9.92
C ILE A 267 -28.76 -20.39 11.23
N ILE A 268 -27.95 -19.99 12.21
CA ILE A 268 -27.91 -20.64 13.53
C ILE A 268 -29.27 -20.49 14.23
N CYS A 269 -29.88 -19.31 14.17
CA CYS A 269 -31.21 -19.05 14.75
C CYS A 269 -32.29 -19.95 14.14
N SER A 270 -32.23 -20.22 12.84
CA SER A 270 -33.18 -21.12 12.17
C SER A 270 -33.13 -22.57 12.68
N GLN A 271 -32.05 -22.95 13.38
CA GLN A 271 -31.86 -24.30 13.92
C GLN A 271 -32.29 -24.42 15.40
N VAL A 272 -32.71 -23.32 16.03
CA VAL A 272 -33.06 -23.30 17.46
C VAL A 272 -34.43 -23.93 17.73
N SER A 273 -35.43 -23.59 16.93
CA SER A 273 -36.78 -24.14 17.05
C SER A 273 -37.55 -24.03 15.73
N HIS A 274 -38.66 -24.75 15.59
CA HIS A 274 -39.54 -24.62 14.41
C HIS A 274 -40.09 -23.20 14.27
N SER A 275 -40.42 -22.54 15.40
CA SER A 275 -40.90 -21.16 15.43
C SER A 275 -39.85 -20.19 14.88
N TRP A 276 -38.60 -20.30 15.34
CA TRP A 276 -37.50 -19.46 14.85
C TRP A 276 -37.14 -19.76 13.40
N MET A 277 -37.21 -21.04 13.00
CA MET A 277 -37.07 -21.41 11.59
C MET A 277 -38.06 -20.67 10.71
N LEU A 278 -39.35 -20.62 11.07
CA LEU A 278 -40.36 -19.89 10.30
C LEU A 278 -40.08 -18.38 10.28
N MET A 279 -39.71 -17.78 11.42
CA MET A 279 -39.40 -16.35 11.50
C MET A 279 -38.22 -15.94 10.61
N THR A 280 -37.18 -16.77 10.52
CA THR A 280 -36.02 -16.49 9.63
C THR A 280 -36.36 -16.61 8.14
N GLN A 281 -37.52 -17.18 7.78
CA GLN A 281 -37.98 -17.25 6.40
C GLN A 281 -38.75 -16.00 5.94
N THR A 282 -38.83 -14.95 6.74
CA THR A 282 -39.46 -13.71 6.27
C THR A 282 -38.64 -13.08 5.15
N SER A 283 -39.28 -12.79 4.02
CA SER A 283 -38.64 -12.32 2.78
C SER A 283 -37.79 -11.06 2.96
N SER A 284 -38.23 -10.12 3.81
CA SER A 284 -37.57 -8.85 4.06
C SER A 284 -36.19 -8.98 4.72
N LEU A 285 -35.96 -10.06 5.47
CA LEU A 285 -34.65 -10.38 6.06
C LEU A 285 -33.60 -10.69 4.99
N TRP A 286 -34.03 -11.12 3.81
CA TRP A 286 -33.17 -11.54 2.70
C TRP A 286 -32.97 -10.44 1.65
N ASN A 287 -33.37 -9.21 1.95
CA ASN A 287 -33.12 -8.06 1.08
C ASN A 287 -31.62 -7.79 0.90
N GLY A 288 -30.81 -8.08 1.91
CA GLY A 288 -29.35 -7.97 1.84
C GLY A 288 -28.68 -9.25 2.33
N ILE A 289 -27.91 -9.91 1.47
CA ILE A 289 -27.21 -11.15 1.83
C ILE A 289 -25.70 -10.93 1.72
N ASP A 290 -25.00 -11.13 2.83
CA ASP A 290 -23.55 -11.06 2.90
C ASP A 290 -22.92 -12.45 3.08
N PHE A 291 -22.35 -12.95 1.98
CA PHE A 291 -21.62 -14.21 1.93
C PHE A 291 -20.13 -14.06 2.24
N SER A 292 -19.60 -12.83 2.31
CA SER A 292 -18.17 -12.60 2.53
C SER A 292 -17.70 -13.10 3.90
N MET A 293 -18.58 -13.06 4.91
CA MET A 293 -18.31 -13.57 6.27
C MET A 293 -18.19 -15.09 6.35
N VAL A 294 -18.74 -15.80 5.36
CA VAL A 294 -18.75 -17.26 5.28
C VAL A 294 -18.01 -17.76 4.03
N LYS A 295 -17.19 -16.91 3.40
CA LYS A 295 -16.53 -17.19 2.11
C LYS A 295 -15.70 -18.48 2.09
N ASP A 296 -15.11 -18.86 3.24
CA ASP A 296 -14.25 -20.04 3.37
C ASP A 296 -15.04 -21.31 3.70
N MET A 297 -16.29 -21.18 4.15
CA MET A 297 -17.17 -22.31 4.54
C MET A 297 -18.29 -22.57 3.53
N ILE A 298 -18.64 -21.58 2.71
CA ILE A 298 -19.82 -21.67 1.85
C ILE A 298 -19.55 -22.46 0.57
N THR A 299 -20.46 -23.38 0.27
CA THR A 299 -20.45 -24.14 -0.98
C THR A 299 -21.34 -23.49 -2.02
N ASP A 300 -21.00 -23.64 -3.31
CA ASP A 300 -21.86 -23.17 -4.41
C ASP A 300 -23.30 -23.64 -4.30
N LYS A 301 -23.52 -24.89 -3.83
CA LYS A 301 -24.85 -25.48 -3.68
C LYS A 301 -25.73 -24.62 -2.76
N TYR A 302 -25.16 -24.13 -1.66
CA TYR A 302 -25.87 -23.28 -0.70
C TYR A 302 -26.16 -21.89 -1.24
N VAL A 303 -25.21 -21.30 -1.98
CA VAL A 303 -25.45 -20.02 -2.66
C VAL A 303 -26.60 -20.17 -3.64
N VAL A 304 -26.57 -21.21 -4.47
CA VAL A 304 -27.61 -21.47 -5.48
C VAL A 304 -28.97 -21.68 -4.82
N SER A 305 -29.09 -22.53 -3.80
CA SER A 305 -30.37 -22.77 -3.12
C SER A 305 -30.92 -21.51 -2.45
N THR A 306 -30.05 -20.71 -1.85
CA THR A 306 -30.43 -19.44 -1.19
C THR A 306 -30.92 -18.42 -2.22
N LEU A 307 -30.17 -18.21 -3.31
CA LEU A 307 -30.57 -17.29 -4.37
C LEU A 307 -31.84 -17.78 -5.09
N GLN A 308 -31.99 -19.08 -5.35
CA GLN A 308 -33.22 -19.62 -5.93
C GLN A 308 -34.45 -19.32 -5.08
N LYS A 309 -34.32 -19.43 -3.75
CA LYS A 309 -35.41 -19.17 -2.80
C LYS A 309 -35.76 -17.68 -2.72
N TRP A 310 -34.76 -16.80 -2.68
CA TRP A 310 -34.95 -15.38 -2.34
C TRP A 310 -34.77 -14.39 -3.51
N ARG A 311 -34.47 -14.85 -4.72
CA ARG A 311 -34.16 -14.02 -5.92
C ARG A 311 -35.10 -12.84 -6.19
N LEU A 312 -36.37 -12.89 -5.79
CA LEU A 312 -37.34 -11.81 -6.01
C LEU A 312 -37.20 -10.68 -4.98
N ASN A 313 -36.63 -10.96 -3.81
CA ASN A 313 -36.53 -9.99 -2.70
C ASN A 313 -35.10 -9.47 -2.49
N VAL A 314 -34.10 -10.17 -3.03
CA VAL A 314 -32.70 -9.76 -2.90
C VAL A 314 -32.45 -8.43 -3.63
N LEU A 315 -32.08 -7.41 -2.85
CA LEU A 315 -31.69 -6.09 -3.33
C LEU A 315 -30.16 -5.89 -3.24
N ARG A 316 -29.49 -6.54 -2.29
CA ARG A 316 -28.05 -6.36 -2.04
C ARG A 316 -27.34 -7.71 -1.88
N LEU A 317 -26.25 -7.91 -2.61
CA LEU A 317 -25.42 -9.11 -2.52
C LEU A 317 -23.96 -8.74 -2.32
N ASN A 318 -23.35 -9.33 -1.28
CA ASN A 318 -21.92 -9.23 -1.04
C ASN A 318 -21.26 -10.61 -1.10
N PHE A 319 -20.42 -10.80 -2.11
CA PHE A 319 -19.63 -12.00 -2.35
C PHE A 319 -18.13 -11.75 -2.20
N ARG A 320 -17.73 -10.69 -1.51
CA ARG A 320 -16.33 -10.31 -1.41
C ARG A 320 -15.44 -11.48 -0.99
N GLY A 321 -14.45 -11.80 -1.82
CA GLY A 321 -13.49 -12.87 -1.57
C GLY A 321 -14.04 -14.29 -1.71
N CYS A 322 -15.30 -14.48 -2.12
CA CYS A 322 -15.89 -15.80 -2.30
C CYS A 322 -15.32 -16.50 -3.55
N LEU A 323 -15.02 -17.80 -3.42
CA LEU A 323 -14.52 -18.64 -4.50
C LEU A 323 -15.68 -19.35 -5.23
N LEU A 324 -16.38 -18.62 -6.11
CA LEU A 324 -17.57 -19.13 -6.78
C LEU A 324 -17.29 -19.68 -8.17
N ARG A 325 -17.95 -20.76 -8.57
CA ARG A 325 -17.87 -21.25 -9.95
C ARG A 325 -18.71 -20.39 -10.91
N LEU A 326 -18.34 -20.37 -12.19
CA LEU A 326 -19.07 -19.65 -13.25
C LEU A 326 -20.57 -19.99 -13.27
N LYS A 327 -20.91 -21.28 -13.10
CA LYS A 327 -22.31 -21.75 -13.04
C LYS A 327 -23.09 -21.11 -11.89
N THR A 328 -22.43 -20.84 -10.76
CA THR A 328 -23.02 -20.23 -9.57
C THR A 328 -23.20 -18.73 -9.75
N LEU A 329 -22.20 -18.06 -10.34
CA LEU A 329 -22.30 -16.64 -10.68
C LEU A 329 -23.47 -16.35 -11.63
N LYS A 330 -23.79 -17.29 -12.54
CA LYS A 330 -24.99 -17.18 -13.40
C LYS A 330 -26.28 -17.06 -12.58
N TYR A 331 -26.38 -17.62 -11.38
CA TYR A 331 -27.61 -17.52 -10.57
C TYR A 331 -27.88 -16.11 -10.06
N ILE A 332 -26.86 -15.27 -9.97
CA ILE A 332 -27.02 -13.84 -9.64
C ILE A 332 -27.93 -13.17 -10.68
N SER A 333 -27.84 -13.55 -11.96
CA SER A 333 -28.66 -13.00 -13.06
C SER A 333 -30.18 -13.20 -12.90
N PHE A 334 -30.60 -14.10 -12.01
CA PHE A 334 -32.01 -14.32 -11.69
C PHE A 334 -32.55 -13.36 -10.62
N CYS A 335 -31.67 -12.59 -9.95
CA CYS A 335 -32.03 -11.61 -8.94
C CYS A 335 -32.40 -10.27 -9.61
N LYS A 336 -33.61 -10.20 -10.18
CA LYS A 336 -34.04 -9.08 -11.03
C LYS A 336 -34.11 -7.72 -10.33
N ASN A 337 -34.33 -7.73 -9.01
CA ASN A 337 -34.45 -6.53 -8.19
C ASN A 337 -33.11 -6.10 -7.55
N LEU A 338 -32.00 -6.71 -7.95
CA LEU A 338 -30.69 -6.42 -7.39
C LEU A 338 -30.26 -4.97 -7.68
N GLN A 339 -29.94 -4.23 -6.62
CA GLN A 339 -29.49 -2.84 -6.65
C GLN A 339 -28.01 -2.71 -6.28
N GLU A 340 -27.50 -3.53 -5.37
CA GLU A 340 -26.09 -3.47 -4.95
C GLU A 340 -25.41 -4.83 -5.09
N LEU A 341 -24.26 -4.86 -5.78
CA LEU A 341 -23.49 -6.07 -6.00
C LEU A 341 -22.01 -5.82 -5.69
N ASN A 342 -21.48 -6.57 -4.72
CA ASN A 342 -20.06 -6.58 -4.40
C ASN A 342 -19.44 -7.93 -4.77
N LEU A 343 -18.55 -7.92 -5.77
CA LEU A 343 -17.75 -9.05 -6.25
C LEU A 343 -16.24 -8.77 -6.11
N SER A 344 -15.87 -7.84 -5.22
CA SER A 344 -14.46 -7.54 -4.97
C SER A 344 -13.69 -8.75 -4.44
N ASP A 345 -12.40 -8.83 -4.76
CA ASP A 345 -11.52 -9.93 -4.34
C ASP A 345 -12.00 -11.34 -4.80
N CYS A 346 -12.94 -11.46 -5.75
CA CYS A 346 -13.37 -12.74 -6.31
C CYS A 346 -12.43 -13.20 -7.44
N PRO A 347 -11.55 -14.20 -7.23
CA PRO A 347 -10.52 -14.56 -8.22
C PRO A 347 -11.09 -15.33 -9.43
N THR A 348 -12.27 -15.93 -9.28
CA THR A 348 -12.95 -16.69 -10.33
C THR A 348 -13.84 -15.83 -11.23
N LEU A 349 -13.94 -14.52 -10.94
CA LEU A 349 -14.74 -13.61 -11.74
C LEU A 349 -14.10 -13.39 -13.12
N THR A 350 -14.91 -13.56 -14.17
CA THR A 350 -14.51 -13.37 -15.57
C THR A 350 -15.46 -12.41 -16.29
N ASP A 351 -15.02 -11.87 -17.43
CA ASP A 351 -15.91 -11.06 -18.30
C ASP A 351 -17.15 -11.86 -18.75
N GLU A 352 -17.01 -13.18 -18.89
CA GLU A 352 -18.09 -14.09 -19.25
C GLU A 352 -19.15 -14.22 -18.14
N SER A 353 -18.74 -14.34 -16.87
CA SER A 353 -19.69 -14.25 -15.75
C SER A 353 -20.40 -12.90 -15.70
N MET A 354 -19.68 -11.81 -15.98
CA MET A 354 -20.27 -10.47 -15.97
C MET A 354 -21.31 -10.27 -17.08
N ARG A 355 -21.16 -10.94 -18.23
CA ARG A 355 -22.20 -10.99 -19.26
C ARG A 355 -23.53 -11.47 -18.72
N TYR A 356 -23.57 -12.67 -18.12
CA TYR A 356 -24.79 -13.21 -17.53
C TYR A 356 -25.39 -12.27 -16.46
N ILE A 357 -24.54 -11.75 -15.57
CA ILE A 357 -24.98 -10.87 -14.48
C ILE A 357 -25.58 -9.58 -15.06
N SER A 358 -24.92 -8.98 -16.06
CA SER A 358 -25.37 -7.72 -16.67
C SER A 358 -26.72 -7.87 -17.37
N GLU A 359 -26.91 -8.92 -18.17
CA GLU A 359 -28.19 -9.20 -18.84
C GLU A 359 -29.32 -9.49 -17.84
N GLY A 360 -28.98 -9.99 -16.65
CA GLY A 360 -29.93 -10.39 -15.63
C GLY A 360 -30.42 -9.26 -14.73
N CYS A 361 -29.55 -8.32 -14.37
CA CYS A 361 -29.72 -7.42 -13.23
C CYS A 361 -29.67 -5.94 -13.63
N SER A 362 -30.57 -5.48 -14.49
CA SER A 362 -30.55 -4.10 -15.01
C SER A 362 -30.79 -3.00 -13.95
N GLY A 363 -31.30 -3.36 -12.78
CA GLY A 363 -31.57 -2.46 -11.65
C GLY A 363 -30.36 -2.06 -10.80
N VAL A 364 -29.16 -2.55 -11.13
CA VAL A 364 -27.96 -2.31 -10.31
C VAL A 364 -27.56 -0.83 -10.30
N LEU A 365 -27.45 -0.28 -9.08
CA LEU A 365 -27.03 1.07 -8.76
C LEU A 365 -25.58 1.12 -8.24
N TYR A 366 -25.15 0.09 -7.51
CA TYR A 366 -23.80 -0.03 -6.95
C TYR A 366 -23.14 -1.33 -7.41
N LEU A 367 -21.96 -1.22 -8.02
CA LEU A 367 -21.17 -2.36 -8.47
C LEU A 367 -19.72 -2.22 -8.02
N ASN A 368 -19.24 -3.18 -7.23
CA ASN A 368 -17.84 -3.24 -6.83
C ASN A 368 -17.17 -4.49 -7.42
N LEU A 369 -16.20 -4.27 -8.32
CA LEU A 369 -15.40 -5.31 -8.98
C LEU A 369 -13.91 -5.22 -8.61
N SER A 370 -13.58 -4.57 -7.50
CA SER A 370 -12.20 -4.29 -7.12
C SER A 370 -11.35 -5.56 -6.99
N ASN A 371 -10.09 -5.49 -7.41
CA ASN A 371 -9.11 -6.57 -7.31
C ASN A 371 -9.56 -7.88 -8.00
N THR A 372 -10.20 -7.75 -9.16
CA THR A 372 -10.62 -8.89 -10.01
C THR A 372 -9.87 -8.91 -11.35
N HIS A 373 -10.05 -9.99 -12.12
CA HIS A 373 -9.40 -10.20 -13.42
C HIS A 373 -10.19 -9.68 -14.63
N ILE A 374 -11.22 -8.87 -14.41
CA ILE A 374 -12.03 -8.27 -15.47
C ILE A 374 -11.18 -7.41 -16.43
N THR A 375 -11.64 -7.31 -17.67
CA THR A 375 -10.96 -6.53 -18.72
C THR A 375 -11.90 -5.47 -19.30
N ASN A 376 -11.44 -4.76 -20.32
CA ASN A 376 -12.28 -3.80 -21.06
C ASN A 376 -13.56 -4.44 -21.66
N ARG A 377 -13.62 -5.78 -21.79
CA ARG A 377 -14.80 -6.48 -22.30
C ARG A 377 -16.02 -6.25 -21.41
N THR A 378 -15.85 -6.33 -20.09
CA THR A 378 -16.93 -6.01 -19.14
C THR A 378 -17.48 -4.60 -19.35
N MET A 379 -16.62 -3.62 -19.68
CA MET A 379 -17.07 -2.25 -19.93
C MET A 379 -17.89 -2.05 -21.20
N ARG A 380 -17.89 -3.01 -22.14
CA ARG A 380 -18.83 -2.97 -23.28
C ARG A 380 -20.24 -3.39 -22.87
N LEU A 381 -20.37 -4.11 -21.75
CA LEU A 381 -21.62 -4.67 -21.25
C LEU A 381 -22.32 -3.71 -20.30
N LEU A 382 -21.59 -3.05 -19.39
CA LEU A 382 -22.20 -2.19 -18.37
C LEU A 382 -23.09 -1.08 -18.96
N PRO A 383 -22.64 -0.30 -19.97
CA PRO A 383 -23.48 0.69 -20.67
C PRO A 383 -24.80 0.12 -21.21
N ARG A 384 -24.80 -1.14 -21.66
CA ARG A 384 -25.93 -1.76 -22.35
C ARG A 384 -27.01 -2.26 -21.40
N HIS A 385 -26.67 -2.52 -20.14
CA HIS A 385 -27.58 -3.19 -19.21
C HIS A 385 -27.74 -2.46 -17.88
N PHE A 386 -26.71 -1.76 -17.39
CA PHE A 386 -26.74 -1.03 -16.11
C PHE A 386 -26.93 0.47 -16.34
N HIS A 387 -28.08 0.84 -16.91
CA HIS A 387 -28.40 2.24 -17.24
C HIS A 387 -28.54 3.14 -15.99
N ASN A 388 -28.84 2.54 -14.84
CA ASN A 388 -29.01 3.25 -13.57
C ASN A 388 -27.78 3.19 -12.65
N LEU A 389 -26.64 2.72 -13.14
CA LEU A 389 -25.44 2.58 -12.33
C LEU A 389 -24.97 3.95 -11.81
N GLN A 390 -24.83 4.06 -10.49
CA GLN A 390 -24.41 5.28 -9.79
C GLN A 390 -23.00 5.15 -9.23
N ASN A 391 -22.62 3.96 -8.77
CA ASN A 391 -21.33 3.73 -8.13
C ASN A 391 -20.64 2.53 -8.77
N LEU A 392 -19.43 2.75 -9.28
CA LEU A 392 -18.59 1.70 -9.86
C LEU A 392 -17.21 1.73 -9.24
N SER A 393 -16.77 0.60 -8.69
CA SER A 393 -15.36 0.40 -8.31
C SER A 393 -14.68 -0.63 -9.19
N LEU A 394 -13.58 -0.23 -9.81
CA LEU A 394 -12.63 -1.07 -10.54
C LEU A 394 -11.25 -1.02 -9.88
N ALA A 395 -11.16 -0.61 -8.62
CA ALA A 395 -9.88 -0.46 -7.92
C ALA A 395 -9.04 -1.74 -8.01
N TYR A 396 -7.75 -1.61 -8.28
CA TYR A 396 -6.78 -2.70 -8.41
C TYR A 396 -7.10 -3.73 -9.52
N CYS A 397 -8.00 -3.43 -10.46
CA CYS A 397 -8.20 -4.23 -11.66
C CYS A 397 -7.03 -4.02 -12.64
N ARG A 398 -5.96 -4.83 -12.49
CA ARG A 398 -4.69 -4.64 -13.24
C ARG A 398 -4.79 -4.88 -14.75
N LYS A 399 -5.80 -5.61 -15.22
CA LYS A 399 -6.04 -5.87 -16.66
C LYS A 399 -6.93 -4.79 -17.31
N PHE A 400 -7.47 -3.87 -16.53
CA PHE A 400 -8.29 -2.77 -17.02
C PHE A 400 -7.41 -1.65 -17.59
N THR A 401 -7.79 -1.09 -18.74
CA THR A 401 -7.00 -0.09 -19.47
C THR A 401 -7.85 1.11 -19.90
N ASP A 402 -7.19 2.16 -20.35
CA ASP A 402 -7.75 3.37 -20.96
C ASP A 402 -8.86 3.15 -21.99
N LYS A 403 -8.73 2.11 -22.84
CA LYS A 403 -9.74 1.77 -23.85
C LYS A 403 -11.10 1.43 -23.22
N GLY A 404 -11.08 0.87 -22.02
CA GLY A 404 -12.27 0.52 -21.26
C GLY A 404 -13.12 1.73 -20.88
N LEU A 405 -12.48 2.85 -20.55
CA LEU A 405 -13.15 4.09 -20.14
C LEU A 405 -13.92 4.75 -21.29
N GLN A 406 -13.46 4.58 -22.54
CA GLN A 406 -14.17 5.10 -23.72
C GLN A 406 -15.57 4.51 -23.87
N TYR A 407 -15.77 3.25 -23.43
CA TYR A 407 -17.08 2.60 -23.51
C TYR A 407 -18.10 3.19 -22.53
N LEU A 408 -17.66 3.81 -21.42
CA LEU A 408 -18.58 4.47 -20.47
C LEU A 408 -19.26 5.71 -21.07
N ASN A 409 -18.64 6.36 -22.06
CA ASN A 409 -19.12 7.60 -22.68
C ASN A 409 -19.93 7.39 -23.97
N LEU A 410 -20.09 6.16 -24.46
CA LEU A 410 -20.90 5.92 -25.65
C LEU A 410 -22.37 6.21 -25.33
N GLY A 411 -23.11 6.89 -26.22
CA GLY A 411 -24.38 7.60 -25.99
C GLY A 411 -25.53 6.91 -25.24
N ASN A 412 -25.45 5.60 -24.94
CA ASN A 412 -26.36 4.86 -24.07
C ASN A 412 -25.73 4.43 -22.73
N GLY A 413 -24.63 5.08 -22.34
CA GLY A 413 -23.75 4.79 -21.20
C GLY A 413 -24.40 4.87 -19.82
N CYS A 414 -23.60 4.58 -18.78
CA CYS A 414 -23.99 4.75 -17.38
C CYS A 414 -24.04 6.25 -17.03
N HIS A 415 -25.00 6.99 -17.60
CA HIS A 415 -25.12 8.45 -17.48
C HIS A 415 -25.47 8.92 -16.06
N LYS A 416 -25.90 8.00 -15.18
CA LYS A 416 -26.21 8.26 -13.78
C LYS A 416 -25.02 8.00 -12.85
N LEU A 417 -23.82 7.77 -13.39
CA LEU A 417 -22.63 7.47 -12.60
C LEU A 417 -22.16 8.70 -11.81
N ILE A 418 -22.11 8.57 -10.49
CA ILE A 418 -21.72 9.61 -9.53
C ILE A 418 -20.32 9.32 -8.98
N TYR A 419 -20.00 8.04 -8.75
CA TYR A 419 -18.73 7.61 -8.19
C TYR A 419 -18.04 6.57 -9.07
N LEU A 420 -16.77 6.83 -9.38
CA LEU A 420 -15.91 5.90 -10.10
C LEU A 420 -14.55 5.78 -9.40
N ASP A 421 -14.23 4.58 -8.91
CA ASP A 421 -12.93 4.26 -8.31
C ASP A 421 -12.06 3.45 -9.27
N LEU A 422 -10.90 4.02 -9.61
CA LEU A 422 -9.87 3.42 -10.48
C LEU A 422 -8.52 3.28 -9.76
N SER A 423 -8.54 3.36 -8.42
CA SER A 423 -7.32 3.33 -7.59
C SER A 423 -6.52 2.07 -7.86
N GLY A 424 -5.21 2.19 -8.13
CA GLY A 424 -4.37 1.01 -8.36
C GLY A 424 -4.54 0.33 -9.74
N CYS A 425 -5.34 0.87 -10.66
CA CYS A 425 -5.34 0.47 -12.06
C CYS A 425 -4.07 0.97 -12.77
N THR A 426 -3.04 0.12 -12.84
CA THR A 426 -1.72 0.51 -13.35
C THR A 426 -1.69 0.84 -14.84
N GLN A 427 -2.60 0.26 -15.63
CA GLN A 427 -2.68 0.46 -17.08
C GLN A 427 -3.61 1.60 -17.50
N VAL A 428 -4.13 2.39 -16.56
CA VAL A 428 -4.92 3.60 -16.85
C VAL A 428 -4.01 4.83 -16.80
N CYS A 429 -3.99 5.64 -17.86
CA CYS A 429 -3.17 6.84 -17.99
C CYS A 429 -3.95 8.11 -17.61
N LEU A 430 -3.24 9.10 -17.06
CA LEU A 430 -3.87 10.35 -16.60
C LEU A 430 -4.47 11.18 -17.74
N SER A 431 -3.95 11.04 -18.98
CA SER A 431 -4.41 11.79 -20.15
C SER A 431 -5.85 11.44 -20.59
N VAL A 432 -6.36 10.26 -20.21
CA VAL A 432 -7.75 9.89 -20.54
C VAL A 432 -8.76 10.69 -19.73
N PHE A 433 -8.40 11.11 -18.50
CA PHE A 433 -9.30 11.92 -17.67
C PHE A 433 -9.54 13.32 -18.26
N SER A 434 -8.55 13.90 -18.94
CA SER A 434 -8.74 15.15 -19.69
C SER A 434 -9.76 14.99 -20.83
N SER A 435 -9.70 13.88 -21.57
CA SER A 435 -10.65 13.58 -22.64
C SER A 435 -12.07 13.31 -22.10
N LEU A 436 -12.19 12.63 -20.96
CA LEU A 436 -13.49 12.43 -20.28
C LEU A 436 -14.12 13.76 -19.83
N ARG A 437 -13.31 14.71 -19.35
CA ARG A 437 -13.76 16.05 -18.93
C ARG A 437 -14.18 16.94 -20.11
N GLN A 438 -13.52 16.80 -21.27
CA GLN A 438 -13.84 17.58 -22.48
C GLN A 438 -15.07 17.02 -23.24
N ALA A 439 -15.22 15.69 -23.32
CA ALA A 439 -16.37 15.06 -23.97
C ALA A 439 -17.71 15.45 -23.32
N GLY A 440 -17.74 15.67 -22.00
CA GLY A 440 -18.92 16.16 -21.28
C GLY A 440 -19.34 17.60 -21.61
N LYS A 441 -18.48 18.40 -22.27
CA LYS A 441 -18.79 19.77 -22.69
C LYS A 441 -19.25 19.88 -24.15
N SER A 442 -18.94 18.90 -25.01
CA SER A 442 -19.17 18.99 -26.46
C SER A 442 -20.57 18.55 -26.91
N TYR A 443 -21.32 17.81 -26.07
CA TYR A 443 -22.71 17.46 -26.35
C TYR A 443 -23.65 18.52 -25.76
N GLY A 444 -23.71 19.68 -26.43
CA GLY A 444 -24.69 20.72 -26.19
C GLY A 444 -26.07 20.31 -26.70
N GLY A 445 -26.90 19.75 -25.82
CA GLY A 445 -28.30 19.44 -26.10
C GLY A 445 -29.02 18.93 -24.87
N ARG A 446 -29.78 19.81 -24.19
CA ARG A 446 -30.57 19.58 -22.96
C ARG A 446 -29.81 18.89 -21.82
N ALA A 447 -28.98 19.68 -21.14
CA ALA A 447 -28.37 19.30 -19.88
C ALA A 447 -29.42 19.24 -18.76
N THR A 448 -29.92 18.05 -18.46
CA THR A 448 -30.31 17.69 -17.10
C THR A 448 -29.35 16.59 -16.62
N SER A 449 -28.48 17.00 -15.69
CA SER A 449 -27.57 16.20 -14.85
C SER A 449 -26.48 15.36 -15.55
N SER A 450 -25.28 15.93 -15.71
CA SER A 450 -23.99 15.23 -15.59
C SER A 450 -22.81 16.21 -15.57
N PRO A 451 -22.35 16.66 -14.38
CA PRO A 451 -20.90 16.84 -14.18
C PRO A 451 -20.43 16.55 -12.75
N HIS A 452 -20.88 15.46 -12.12
CA HIS A 452 -20.39 15.03 -10.79
C HIS A 452 -19.94 13.57 -10.80
N VAL A 453 -19.05 13.18 -11.72
CA VAL A 453 -18.23 11.98 -11.48
C VAL A 453 -17.11 12.42 -10.53
N ILE A 454 -17.24 12.12 -9.23
CA ILE A 454 -16.13 12.26 -8.29
C ILE A 454 -15.13 11.16 -8.64
N LEU A 455 -14.19 11.49 -9.53
CA LEU A 455 -13.02 10.66 -9.82
C LEU A 455 -12.11 10.71 -8.60
N THR A 456 -12.25 9.74 -7.71
CA THR A 456 -11.30 9.59 -6.60
C THR A 456 -10.03 8.96 -7.15
N LEU A 457 -9.11 9.80 -7.65
CA LEU A 457 -7.75 9.40 -8.00
C LEU A 457 -6.92 9.29 -6.71
N CYS A 458 -6.92 8.12 -6.07
CA CYS A 458 -5.87 7.80 -5.11
C CYS A 458 -4.58 7.49 -5.87
N ALA A 459 -3.89 8.55 -6.31
CA ALA A 459 -2.57 8.51 -6.92
C ALA A 459 -1.49 8.20 -5.87
N VAL A 460 -1.50 6.98 -5.30
CA VAL A 460 -0.48 6.57 -4.31
C VAL A 460 0.57 5.62 -4.92
N HIS A 461 0.34 5.05 -6.11
CA HIS A 461 1.26 4.03 -6.65
C HIS A 461 2.07 4.40 -7.91
N ARG A 462 1.75 5.50 -8.61
CA ARG A 462 2.53 5.92 -9.81
C ARG A 462 3.75 6.81 -9.49
N LEU A 463 3.73 7.57 -8.39
CA LEU A 463 4.88 8.38 -7.97
C LEU A 463 6.07 7.55 -7.45
N GLN A 464 5.85 6.30 -7.02
CA GLN A 464 6.95 5.41 -6.60
C GLN A 464 7.65 4.68 -7.76
N LEU A 465 7.01 4.56 -8.92
CA LEU A 465 7.59 3.85 -10.08
C LEU A 465 8.31 4.77 -11.07
N THR A 466 7.97 6.06 -11.11
CA THR A 466 8.69 7.04 -11.95
C THR A 466 10.02 7.50 -11.34
N PHE A 467 10.21 7.37 -10.02
CA PHE A 467 11.47 7.70 -9.33
C PHE A 467 12.49 6.53 -9.26
N ARG A 468 12.28 5.44 -10.00
CA ARG A 468 13.23 4.31 -10.13
C ARG A 468 13.90 4.22 -11.51
N ARG A 469 13.69 5.20 -12.38
CA ARG A 469 14.39 5.36 -13.66
C ARG A 469 14.73 6.83 -13.88
N PHE A 470 15.57 7.39 -13.02
CA PHE A 470 16.44 8.54 -13.29
C PHE A 470 17.62 8.47 -12.32
#